data_AF-A0A7W6SFE2-F1
#
_entry.id   AF-A0A7W6SFE2-F1
#
_cell.length_a   1.000
_cell.length_b   1.000
_cell.length_c   1.000
_cell.angle_alpha   90.00
_cell.angle_beta   90.00
_cell.angle_gamma   90.00
#
_symmetry.space_group_name_H-M   'P 1'
#
loop_
_entity.id
_entity.type
_entity.pdbx_description
1 polymer ?
#
loop_
_entity_poly.entity_id
_entity_poly.type
_entity_poly.pdbx_seq_one_letter_code
_entity_poly.pdbx_strand_id
1 'polypeptide(L)'
;MMLTVFRNPDKGRARELYATFVKTLGERMPLNAVAGIGDEGQGGTRAAGAERQEASVVALSGDYILQISVYPIGRRADDALLGPITEAARVAIANVSKSSERFRDCEWLTAADADGFLDKSTLTVQRTGAGSCMMFDREANTMTVAVIDISRATVVSMMKRTGPCQHVTIPELGSEAFGEHSCTKGNGNATNIYVWKNRRQASILFAPVKPHPESGSVERLKAVAGRVYRKL
;
A
#
# COMPACT_ATOMS: atom_id res chain seq x y z
N MET A 1 5.78 -1.04 -10.67
CA MET A 1 6.10 -0.03 -9.64
C MET A 1 4.80 0.47 -9.05
N MET A 2 4.74 0.67 -7.74
CA MET A 2 3.60 1.19 -6.99
C MET A 2 4.03 2.49 -6.33
N LEU A 3 3.24 3.55 -6.48
CA LEU A 3 3.44 4.84 -5.81
C LEU A 3 2.20 5.12 -4.97
N THR A 4 2.40 5.33 -3.68
CA THR A 4 1.33 5.63 -2.73
C THR A 4 1.66 6.92 -2.00
N VAL A 5 0.71 7.84 -1.93
CA VAL A 5 0.82 9.07 -1.13
C VAL A 5 -0.28 9.01 -0.07
N PHE A 6 0.09 9.07 1.20
CA PHE A 6 -0.83 9.20 2.32
C PHE A 6 -0.80 10.64 2.76
N ARG A 7 -1.95 11.28 2.94
CA ARG A 7 -2.04 12.54 3.67
C ARG A 7 -2.80 12.30 4.97
N ASN A 8 -2.25 12.81 6.06
CA ASN A 8 -2.78 12.62 7.40
C ASN A 8 -3.51 13.85 7.91
N PRO A 9 -4.34 13.73 8.95
CA PRO A 9 -5.00 14.88 9.57
C PRO A 9 -4.04 15.95 10.07
N ASP A 10 -2.87 15.54 10.58
CA ASP A 10 -1.82 16.43 11.07
C ASP A 10 -0.41 15.79 10.97
N LYS A 11 0.61 16.62 11.20
CA LYS A 11 2.03 16.25 11.13
C LYS A 11 2.46 15.23 12.19
N GLY A 12 1.89 15.30 13.39
CA GLY A 12 2.19 14.34 14.46
C GLY A 12 1.70 12.96 14.09
N ARG A 13 0.47 12.87 13.56
CA ARG A 13 -0.08 11.60 13.08
C ARG A 13 0.68 11.05 11.87
N ALA A 14 1.08 11.92 10.93
CA ALA A 14 1.92 11.53 9.80
C ALA A 14 3.24 10.91 10.25
N ARG A 15 3.88 11.48 11.27
CA ARG A 15 5.13 10.97 11.84
C ARG A 15 4.96 9.59 12.48
N GLU A 16 3.88 9.36 13.22
CA GLU A 16 3.58 8.05 13.83
C GLU A 16 3.36 6.96 12.78
N LEU A 17 2.56 7.26 11.74
CA LEU A 17 2.35 6.31 10.65
C LEU A 17 3.64 6.08 9.86
N TYR A 18 4.41 7.13 9.57
CA TYR A 18 5.70 7.02 8.91
C TYR A 18 6.63 6.05 9.64
N ALA A 19 6.73 6.14 10.97
CA ALA A 19 7.50 5.20 11.77
C ALA A 19 7.03 3.75 11.59
N THR A 20 5.72 3.53 11.45
CA THR A 20 5.16 2.20 11.14
C THR A 20 5.55 1.72 9.74
N PHE A 21 5.52 2.60 8.72
CA PHE A 21 5.98 2.26 7.37
C PHE A 21 7.47 1.91 7.35
N VAL A 22 8.30 2.71 8.01
CA VAL A 22 9.74 2.46 8.12
C VAL A 22 10.01 1.13 8.82
N LYS A 23 9.38 0.88 9.97
CA LYS A 23 9.53 -0.41 10.68
C LYS A 23 9.12 -1.59 9.79
N THR A 24 7.94 -1.51 9.18
CA THR A 24 7.41 -2.57 8.31
C THR A 24 8.30 -2.81 7.09
N LEU A 25 8.92 -1.76 6.55
CA LEU A 25 9.84 -1.87 5.44
C LEU A 25 11.20 -2.41 5.88
N GLY A 26 11.68 -2.04 7.07
CA GLY A 26 12.91 -2.55 7.68
C GLY A 26 12.87 -4.05 8.00
N GLU A 27 11.68 -4.59 8.28
CA GLU A 27 11.48 -6.04 8.39
C GLU A 27 11.60 -6.77 7.03
N ARG A 28 11.59 -6.04 5.91
CA ARG A 28 11.61 -6.59 4.54
C ARG A 28 12.95 -6.43 3.85
N MET A 29 13.66 -5.34 4.15
CA MET A 29 14.93 -4.98 3.52
C MET A 29 15.75 -4.09 4.47
N PRO A 30 17.10 -4.12 4.36
CA PRO A 30 17.93 -3.13 5.02
C PRO A 30 17.56 -1.72 4.55
N LEU A 31 17.48 -0.78 5.49
CA LEU A 31 17.13 0.60 5.21
C LEU A 31 18.30 1.54 5.48
N ASN A 32 18.43 2.53 4.61
CA ASN A 32 19.35 3.65 4.75
C ASN A 32 18.57 4.95 4.70
N ALA A 33 19.07 5.96 5.42
CA ALA A 33 18.55 7.31 5.32
C ALA A 33 18.75 7.85 3.88
N VAL A 34 17.71 8.45 3.33
CA VAL A 34 17.72 9.07 2.00
C VAL A 34 17.61 10.57 2.16
N ALA A 35 18.71 11.27 1.89
CA ALA A 35 18.77 12.73 2.02
C ALA A 35 18.02 13.45 0.88
N GLY A 36 17.51 14.64 1.18
CA GLY A 36 16.92 15.54 0.19
C GLY A 36 15.56 15.07 -0.35
N ILE A 37 14.79 14.33 0.46
CA ILE A 37 13.39 13.99 0.20
C ILE A 37 12.59 14.24 1.48
N GLY A 38 11.74 15.27 1.48
CA GLY A 38 10.87 15.60 2.63
C GLY A 38 11.64 15.94 3.91
N ASP A 39 10.95 15.82 5.04
CA ASP A 39 11.50 15.98 6.39
C ASP A 39 12.33 14.74 6.79
N GLU A 40 11.87 13.54 6.44
CA GLU A 40 12.55 12.27 6.74
C GLU A 40 12.39 11.31 5.55
N GLY A 41 13.47 10.68 5.11
CA GLY A 41 13.49 9.73 3.99
C GLY A 41 14.22 8.44 4.36
N GLN A 42 13.64 7.29 4.05
CA GLN A 42 14.25 5.97 4.22
C GLN A 42 14.09 5.17 2.94
N GLY A 43 15.10 4.40 2.55
CA GLY A 43 15.05 3.59 1.35
C GLY A 43 15.99 2.41 1.40
N GLY A 44 15.69 1.39 0.60
CA GLY A 44 16.44 0.16 0.58
C GLY A 44 16.22 -0.64 -0.69
N THR A 45 17.13 -1.58 -0.90
CA THR A 45 17.08 -2.59 -1.96
C THR A 45 17.15 -3.97 -1.34
N ARG A 46 16.66 -4.97 -2.06
CA ARG A 46 16.87 -6.38 -1.75
C ARG A 46 17.36 -7.09 -3.00
N ALA A 47 18.07 -8.20 -2.82
CA ALA A 47 18.55 -9.02 -3.93
C ALA A 47 17.42 -9.35 -4.94
N ALA A 48 17.77 -9.38 -6.22
CA ALA A 48 16.86 -9.70 -7.31
C ALA A 48 16.13 -11.03 -7.10
N GLY A 49 14.85 -11.08 -7.46
CA GLY A 49 13.99 -12.24 -7.21
C GLY A 49 13.41 -12.31 -5.79
N ALA A 50 13.49 -11.21 -5.04
CA ALA A 50 12.80 -11.09 -3.75
C ALA A 50 11.29 -11.35 -3.91
N GLU A 51 10.71 -12.13 -3.00
CA GLU A 51 9.26 -12.43 -2.97
C GLU A 51 8.38 -11.21 -2.62
N ARG A 52 8.98 -10.03 -2.41
CA ARG A 52 8.33 -8.77 -2.02
C ARG A 52 8.84 -7.63 -2.91
N GLN A 53 8.97 -6.41 -2.38
CA GLN A 53 9.59 -5.30 -3.09
C GLN A 53 11.10 -5.52 -3.28
N GLU A 54 11.56 -5.19 -4.47
CA GLU A 54 12.95 -5.21 -4.91
C GLU A 54 13.69 -3.94 -4.50
N ALA A 55 12.98 -2.80 -4.53
CA ALA A 55 13.46 -1.53 -4.02
C ALA A 55 12.28 -0.72 -3.48
N SER A 56 12.51 0.07 -2.44
CA SER A 56 11.48 0.98 -1.93
C SER A 56 12.09 2.23 -1.31
N VAL A 57 11.37 3.34 -1.44
CA VAL A 57 11.63 4.61 -0.74
C VAL A 57 10.35 5.02 -0.02
N VAL A 58 10.45 5.40 1.24
CA VAL A 58 9.39 6.04 2.03
C VAL A 58 9.88 7.39 2.54
N ALA A 59 9.07 8.43 2.39
CA ALA A 59 9.39 9.78 2.83
C ALA A 59 8.22 10.43 3.58
N LEU A 60 8.53 11.16 4.64
CA LEU A 60 7.61 12.04 5.38
C LEU A 60 7.86 13.48 4.93
N SER A 61 6.81 14.25 4.69
CA SER A 61 6.88 15.68 4.37
C SER A 61 5.65 16.39 4.93
N GLY A 62 5.77 17.00 6.11
CA GLY A 62 4.64 17.60 6.80
C GLY A 62 3.58 16.57 7.19
N ASP A 63 2.36 16.75 6.67
CA ASP A 63 1.23 15.83 6.84
C ASP A 63 1.20 14.69 5.79
N TYR A 64 2.16 14.67 4.85
CA TYR A 64 2.23 13.68 3.78
C TYR A 64 3.27 12.59 4.02
N ILE A 65 2.94 11.36 3.63
CA ILE A 65 3.86 10.23 3.53
C ILE A 65 3.84 9.76 2.08
N LEU A 66 4.99 9.72 1.42
CA LEU A 66 5.14 9.09 0.11
C LEU A 66 5.78 7.71 0.30
N GLN A 67 5.28 6.70 -0.39
CA GLN A 67 5.92 5.40 -0.54
C GLN A 67 6.00 5.04 -2.03
N ILE A 68 7.21 4.80 -2.53
CA ILE A 68 7.43 4.18 -3.84
C ILE A 68 8.00 2.78 -3.61
N SER A 69 7.40 1.79 -4.26
CA SER A 69 7.75 0.37 -4.17
C SER A 69 7.90 -0.22 -5.57
N VAL A 70 9.06 -0.80 -5.86
CA VAL A 70 9.30 -1.54 -7.10
C VAL A 70 9.18 -3.02 -6.79
N TYR A 71 8.34 -3.71 -7.56
CA TYR A 71 8.10 -5.15 -7.45
C TYR A 71 8.80 -5.87 -8.61
N PRO A 72 9.21 -7.14 -8.41
CA PRO A 72 9.87 -7.93 -9.43
C PRO A 72 9.05 -8.01 -10.72
N ILE A 73 9.62 -7.48 -11.79
CA ILE A 73 9.15 -7.65 -13.17
C ILE A 73 10.09 -8.56 -13.99
N GLY A 74 11.08 -9.19 -13.34
CA GLY A 74 12.06 -10.06 -13.99
C GLY A 74 13.36 -9.36 -14.42
N ARG A 75 13.72 -8.22 -13.83
CA ARG A 75 15.02 -7.55 -14.00
C ARG A 75 15.75 -7.44 -12.66
N ARG A 76 17.07 -7.36 -12.67
CA ARG A 76 17.88 -7.29 -11.44
C ARG A 76 17.56 -5.99 -10.70
N ALA A 77 17.23 -6.09 -9.42
CA ALA A 77 17.21 -4.97 -8.51
C ALA A 77 18.54 -4.88 -7.78
N ASP A 78 19.26 -3.82 -8.05
CA ASP A 78 20.50 -3.43 -7.38
C ASP A 78 20.42 -1.93 -7.07
N ASP A 79 21.49 -1.37 -6.50
CA ASP A 79 21.54 0.04 -6.10
C ASP A 79 21.33 1.01 -7.27
N ALA A 80 21.48 0.55 -8.53
CA ALA A 80 21.16 1.34 -9.71
C ALA A 80 19.66 1.63 -9.84
N LEU A 81 18.77 0.86 -9.19
CA LEU A 81 17.34 1.20 -9.09
C LEU A 81 17.04 2.21 -7.99
N LEU A 82 17.83 2.26 -6.92
CA LEU A 82 17.54 3.13 -5.78
C LEU A 82 17.69 4.61 -6.14
N GLY A 83 18.73 4.97 -6.92
CA GLY A 83 18.94 6.34 -7.39
C GLY A 83 17.75 6.92 -8.18
N PRO A 84 17.27 6.27 -9.25
CA PRO A 84 16.09 6.70 -10.00
C PRO A 84 14.80 6.76 -9.15
N ILE A 85 14.59 5.81 -8.22
CA ILE A 85 13.42 5.82 -7.34
C ILE A 85 13.50 7.00 -6.35
N THR A 86 14.67 7.27 -5.79
CA THR A 86 14.96 8.42 -4.93
C THR A 86 14.70 9.73 -5.67
N GLU A 87 15.10 9.85 -6.93
CA GLU A 87 14.81 11.04 -7.75
C GLU A 87 13.31 11.19 -8.02
N ALA A 88 12.62 10.11 -8.39
CA ALA A 88 11.18 10.13 -8.56
C ALA A 88 10.45 10.55 -7.26
N ALA A 89 10.93 10.06 -6.11
CA ALA A 89 10.40 10.43 -4.81
C ALA A 89 10.64 11.90 -4.46
N ARG A 90 11.82 12.44 -4.78
CA ARG A 90 12.15 13.86 -4.64
C ARG A 90 11.20 14.74 -5.44
N VAL A 91 11.01 14.42 -6.73
CA VAL A 91 10.10 15.14 -7.62
C VAL A 91 8.66 15.06 -7.11
N ALA A 92 8.21 13.88 -6.66
CA ALA A 92 6.87 13.70 -6.14
C ALA A 92 6.61 14.51 -4.86
N ILE A 93 7.52 14.47 -3.88
CA ILE A 93 7.41 15.26 -2.64
C ILE A 93 7.43 16.76 -2.94
N ALA A 94 8.32 17.23 -3.82
CA ALA A 94 8.40 18.64 -4.19
C ALA A 94 7.10 19.18 -4.82
N ASN A 95 6.27 18.29 -5.37
CA ASN A 95 5.01 18.64 -6.00
C ASN A 95 3.77 18.21 -5.21
N VAL A 96 3.91 17.61 -4.03
CA VAL A 96 2.77 16.99 -3.30
C VAL A 96 1.69 18.00 -2.91
N SER A 97 2.10 19.23 -2.57
CA SER A 97 1.18 20.34 -2.26
C SER A 97 0.44 20.85 -3.50
N LYS A 98 0.99 20.64 -4.70
CA LYS A 98 0.39 20.99 -5.99
C LYS A 98 -0.47 19.86 -6.57
N SER A 99 -0.19 18.61 -6.19
CA SER A 99 -0.95 17.42 -6.62
C SER A 99 -2.13 17.10 -5.71
N SER A 100 -2.48 17.99 -4.78
CA SER A 100 -3.64 17.85 -3.91
C SER A 100 -4.94 18.17 -4.69
N GLU A 101 -5.26 17.32 -5.65
CA GLU A 101 -6.52 17.41 -6.40
C GLU A 101 -7.67 16.92 -5.50
N ARG A 102 -8.69 17.78 -5.31
CA ARG A 102 -9.99 17.28 -4.84
C ARG A 102 -10.58 16.42 -5.95
N PHE A 103 -10.92 15.19 -5.57
CA PHE A 103 -11.82 14.24 -6.24
C PHE A 103 -12.40 14.70 -7.57
N ARG A 104 -12.09 13.98 -8.64
CA ARG A 104 -13.16 13.47 -9.50
C ARG A 104 -12.88 11.99 -9.79
N ASP A 105 -13.74 11.17 -9.20
CA ASP A 105 -14.02 9.77 -9.53
C ASP A 105 -12.90 8.75 -9.29
N CYS A 106 -12.76 8.32 -8.03
CA CYS A 106 -12.12 7.04 -7.74
C CYS A 106 -13.01 5.90 -8.28
N GLU A 107 -12.52 5.19 -9.29
CA GLU A 107 -13.27 4.09 -9.91
C GLU A 107 -13.30 2.80 -9.06
N TRP A 108 -12.40 2.67 -8.07
CA TRP A 108 -12.23 1.44 -7.29
C TRP A 108 -13.04 1.40 -5.99
N LEU A 109 -13.20 2.55 -5.34
CA LEU A 109 -13.82 2.71 -4.03
C LEU A 109 -14.97 3.72 -4.09
N THR A 110 -16.03 3.41 -3.34
CA THR A 110 -17.22 4.24 -3.15
C THR A 110 -17.41 4.49 -1.66
N ALA A 111 -18.16 5.53 -1.29
CA ALA A 111 -18.48 5.80 0.11
C ALA A 111 -19.24 4.66 0.80
N ALA A 112 -19.90 3.77 0.04
CA ALA A 112 -20.53 2.58 0.58
C ALA A 112 -19.51 1.55 1.09
N ASP A 113 -18.30 1.52 0.54
CA ASP A 113 -17.24 0.60 0.96
C ASP A 113 -16.63 0.98 2.30
N ALA A 114 -16.76 2.25 2.69
CA ALA A 114 -16.39 2.71 4.02
C ALA A 114 -17.32 2.18 5.11
N ASP A 115 -18.49 1.61 4.75
CA ASP A 115 -19.47 1.17 5.73
C ASP A 115 -18.96 0.05 6.62
N GLY A 116 -19.08 0.26 7.93
CA GLY A 116 -18.56 -0.67 8.93
C GLY A 116 -17.03 -0.76 8.99
N PHE A 117 -16.29 0.04 8.22
CA PHE A 117 -14.83 0.13 8.25
C PHE A 117 -14.31 1.50 8.71
N LEU A 118 -14.96 2.57 8.27
CA LEU A 118 -14.57 3.96 8.48
C LEU A 118 -15.79 4.77 8.92
N ASP A 119 -15.57 5.80 9.74
CA ASP A 119 -16.62 6.76 10.05
C ASP A 119 -16.99 7.58 8.81
N LYS A 120 -18.15 7.27 8.23
CA LYS A 120 -18.70 7.95 7.04
C LYS A 120 -18.89 9.46 7.23
N SER A 121 -19.14 9.93 8.45
CA SER A 121 -19.39 11.35 8.73
C SER A 121 -18.13 12.21 8.62
N THR A 122 -16.96 11.59 8.70
CA THR A 122 -15.66 12.25 8.63
C THR A 122 -14.79 11.73 7.47
N LEU A 123 -15.41 10.98 6.55
CA LEU A 123 -14.72 10.29 5.48
C LEU A 123 -14.03 11.28 4.52
N THR A 124 -12.75 11.06 4.33
CA THR A 124 -11.93 11.70 3.30
C THR A 124 -11.48 10.63 2.30
N VAL A 125 -11.39 10.97 1.01
CA VAL A 125 -10.82 10.07 -0.01
C VAL A 125 -9.78 10.84 -0.84
N GLN A 126 -8.75 10.11 -1.27
CA GLN A 126 -7.65 10.61 -2.07
C GLN A 126 -7.31 9.61 -3.16
N ARG A 127 -7.01 10.11 -4.36
CA ARG A 127 -6.37 9.32 -5.39
C ARG A 127 -4.88 9.32 -5.09
N THR A 128 -4.31 8.14 -4.91
CA THR A 128 -2.87 7.98 -4.81
C THR A 128 -2.35 7.64 -6.22
N GLY A 129 -1.16 8.13 -6.58
CA GLY A 129 -0.67 8.01 -7.96
C GLY A 129 -0.70 6.58 -8.51
N ALA A 130 -0.61 6.43 -9.83
CA ALA A 130 -0.75 5.15 -10.54
C ALA A 130 -2.13 4.47 -10.38
N GLY A 131 -3.21 5.25 -10.35
CA GLY A 131 -4.59 4.72 -10.40
C GLY A 131 -5.09 4.10 -9.10
N SER A 132 -4.42 4.38 -7.99
CA SER A 132 -4.77 3.86 -6.67
C SER A 132 -5.73 4.82 -5.93
N CYS A 133 -6.53 4.29 -5.02
CA CYS A 133 -7.47 5.06 -4.21
C CYS A 133 -7.29 4.77 -2.73
N MET A 134 -7.48 5.79 -1.91
CA MET A 134 -7.36 5.71 -0.45
C MET A 134 -8.51 6.45 0.20
N MET A 135 -9.20 5.81 1.13
CA MET A 135 -10.19 6.43 2.01
C MET A 135 -9.67 6.41 3.44
N PHE A 136 -9.93 7.46 4.20
CA PHE A 136 -9.63 7.49 5.62
C PHE A 136 -10.63 8.35 6.39
N ASP A 137 -10.85 8.00 7.66
CA ASP A 137 -11.67 8.79 8.58
C ASP A 137 -10.81 9.76 9.42
N ARG A 138 -11.45 10.52 10.32
CA ARG A 138 -10.75 11.44 11.23
C ARG A 138 -9.72 10.75 12.13
N GLU A 139 -9.91 9.47 12.43
CA GLU A 139 -8.99 8.67 13.23
C GLU A 139 -7.83 8.09 12.42
N ALA A 140 -7.80 8.36 11.11
CA ALA A 140 -6.84 7.83 10.13
C ALA A 140 -6.92 6.31 9.95
N ASN A 141 -8.06 5.67 10.27
CA ASN A 141 -8.32 4.33 9.77
C ASN A 141 -8.32 4.40 8.24
N THR A 142 -7.63 3.47 7.58
CA THR A 142 -7.36 3.61 6.15
C THR A 142 -7.89 2.42 5.37
N MET A 143 -8.58 2.68 4.26
CA MET A 143 -8.87 1.71 3.22
C MET A 143 -8.14 2.12 1.94
N THR A 144 -7.48 1.20 1.25
CA THR A 144 -6.75 1.48 0.01
C THR A 144 -7.02 0.42 -1.05
N VAL A 145 -7.22 0.83 -2.30
CA VAL A 145 -7.14 -0.05 -3.46
C VAL A 145 -6.03 0.45 -4.36
N ALA A 146 -5.00 -0.37 -4.56
CA ALA A 146 -3.90 -0.07 -5.47
C ALA A 146 -3.86 -1.09 -6.61
N VAL A 147 -3.70 -0.63 -7.85
CA VAL A 147 -3.66 -1.50 -9.04
C VAL A 147 -2.34 -1.32 -9.76
N ILE A 148 -1.64 -2.42 -10.01
CA ILE A 148 -0.34 -2.41 -10.70
C ILE A 148 -0.28 -3.50 -11.76
N ASP A 149 0.48 -3.24 -12.83
CA ASP A 149 0.93 -4.30 -13.73
C ASP A 149 1.99 -5.15 -13.01
N ILE A 150 1.81 -6.47 -13.03
CA ILE A 150 2.69 -7.43 -12.36
C ILE A 150 2.66 -8.80 -13.08
N SER A 151 3.79 -9.51 -13.06
CA SER A 151 3.87 -10.83 -13.67
C SER A 151 3.07 -11.87 -12.87
N ARG A 152 2.45 -12.84 -13.55
CA ARG A 152 1.77 -13.97 -12.90
C ARG A 152 2.72 -14.75 -12.00
N ALA A 153 3.98 -14.93 -12.42
CA ALA A 153 4.99 -15.64 -11.64
C ALA A 153 5.25 -14.96 -10.28
N THR A 154 5.32 -13.62 -10.27
CA THR A 154 5.47 -12.83 -9.03
C THR A 154 4.26 -13.02 -8.10
N VAL A 155 3.03 -12.99 -8.64
CA VAL A 155 1.81 -13.22 -7.85
C VAL A 155 1.78 -14.62 -7.23
N VAL A 156 2.06 -15.65 -8.03
CA VAL A 156 2.11 -17.05 -7.57
C VAL A 156 3.20 -17.24 -6.50
N SER A 157 4.34 -16.56 -6.64
CA SER A 157 5.40 -16.57 -5.62
C SER A 157 4.92 -15.91 -4.32
N MET A 158 4.22 -14.77 -4.39
CA MET A 158 3.65 -14.12 -3.20
C MET A 158 2.68 -15.03 -2.43
N MET A 159 1.83 -15.78 -3.16
CA MET A 159 0.87 -16.72 -2.56
C MET A 159 1.53 -17.87 -1.80
N LYS A 160 2.68 -18.34 -2.29
CA LYS A 160 3.39 -19.51 -1.75
C LYS A 160 4.37 -19.16 -0.63
N ARG A 161 4.49 -17.87 -0.30
CA ARG A 161 5.50 -17.39 0.64
C ARG A 161 5.32 -18.01 2.02
N THR A 162 6.37 -18.63 2.53
CA THR A 162 6.46 -19.08 3.91
C THR A 162 6.88 -17.89 4.78
N GLY A 163 5.97 -17.34 5.57
CA GLY A 163 6.25 -16.23 6.47
C GLY A 163 5.34 -16.25 7.69
N PRO A 164 5.55 -15.35 8.68
CA PRO A 164 4.68 -15.26 9.84
C PRO A 164 3.26 -14.81 9.47
N CYS A 165 3.08 -14.21 8.29
CA CYS A 165 1.78 -13.81 7.76
C CYS A 165 0.92 -15.02 7.40
N GLN A 166 -0.30 -15.07 7.92
CA GLN A 166 -1.30 -16.05 7.49
C GLN A 166 -1.84 -15.68 6.11
N HIS A 167 -1.74 -16.61 5.16
CA HIS A 167 -2.35 -16.50 3.85
C HIS A 167 -3.66 -17.29 3.81
N VAL A 168 -4.70 -16.69 3.24
CA VAL A 168 -6.02 -17.31 3.08
C VAL A 168 -6.37 -17.28 1.60
N THR A 169 -6.58 -18.44 0.98
CA THR A 169 -7.04 -18.50 -0.42
C THR A 169 -8.49 -18.03 -0.53
N ILE A 170 -8.82 -17.30 -1.60
CA ILE A 170 -10.17 -16.78 -1.85
C ILE A 170 -10.65 -17.30 -3.23
N PRO A 171 -10.99 -18.59 -3.34
CA PRO A 171 -11.25 -19.24 -4.63
C PRO A 171 -12.38 -18.59 -5.44
N GLU A 172 -13.35 -17.97 -4.77
CA GLU A 172 -14.45 -17.23 -5.40
C GLU A 172 -13.99 -15.99 -6.20
N LEU A 173 -12.75 -15.52 -5.99
CA LEU A 173 -12.14 -14.41 -6.73
C LEU A 173 -11.05 -14.88 -7.72
N GLY A 174 -11.01 -16.18 -8.02
CA GLY A 174 -10.07 -16.79 -8.96
C GLY A 174 -8.92 -17.56 -8.27
N SER A 175 -8.19 -18.35 -9.05
CA SER A 175 -7.11 -19.22 -8.56
C SER A 175 -5.90 -18.46 -8.01
N GLU A 176 -5.76 -17.18 -8.35
CA GLU A 176 -4.66 -16.31 -7.93
C GLU A 176 -5.12 -15.21 -6.95
N ALA A 177 -6.24 -15.42 -6.25
CA ALA A 177 -6.74 -14.53 -5.22
C ALA A 177 -6.43 -15.04 -3.81
N PHE A 178 -5.91 -14.16 -2.95
CA PHE A 178 -5.53 -14.50 -1.59
C PHE A 178 -5.56 -13.30 -0.64
N GLY A 179 -5.94 -13.55 0.61
CA GLY A 179 -5.80 -12.62 1.73
C GLY A 179 -4.45 -12.79 2.44
N GLU A 180 -3.95 -11.71 3.00
CA GLU A 180 -2.81 -11.64 3.90
C GLU A 180 -3.24 -10.90 5.17
N HIS A 181 -3.12 -11.58 6.31
CA HIS A 181 -3.18 -10.91 7.61
C HIS A 181 -1.79 -10.39 7.95
N SER A 182 -1.71 -9.13 8.38
CA SER A 182 -0.46 -8.59 8.88
C SER A 182 -0.11 -9.26 10.21
N CYS A 183 0.99 -9.99 10.25
CA CYS A 183 1.46 -10.68 11.46
C CYS A 183 2.71 -10.04 12.06
N THR A 184 2.96 -8.77 11.72
CA THR A 184 4.09 -7.98 12.18
C THR A 184 3.64 -7.04 13.30
N LYS A 185 4.42 -6.94 14.38
CA LYS A 185 4.08 -6.24 15.65
C LYS A 185 3.81 -4.72 15.50
N GLY A 186 3.80 -4.16 14.30
CA GLY A 186 3.49 -2.74 14.03
C GLY A 186 2.14 -2.49 13.35
N ASN A 187 1.56 -3.51 12.70
CA ASN A 187 0.33 -3.33 11.91
C ASN A 187 -0.59 -4.56 12.00
N GLY A 188 -0.61 -5.23 13.16
CA GLY A 188 -1.27 -6.53 13.36
C GLY A 188 -2.79 -6.55 13.13
N ASN A 189 -3.39 -5.38 12.91
CA ASN A 189 -4.82 -5.22 12.67
C ASN A 189 -5.15 -5.06 11.18
N ALA A 190 -4.14 -4.90 10.32
CA ALA A 190 -4.32 -4.70 8.89
C ALA A 190 -4.61 -6.03 8.17
N THR A 191 -5.55 -5.96 7.23
CA THR A 191 -5.92 -7.05 6.33
C THR A 191 -5.75 -6.56 4.90
N ASN A 192 -5.09 -7.36 4.06
CA ASN A 192 -4.94 -7.08 2.65
C ASN A 192 -5.48 -8.25 1.81
N ILE A 193 -6.24 -7.98 0.77
CA ILE A 193 -6.61 -8.96 -0.25
C ILE A 193 -5.91 -8.60 -1.54
N TYR A 194 -5.22 -9.58 -2.12
CA TYR A 194 -4.66 -9.49 -3.46
C TYR A 194 -5.54 -10.28 -4.42
N VAL A 195 -5.90 -9.66 -5.54
CA VAL A 195 -6.56 -10.33 -6.68
C VAL A 195 -5.75 -10.06 -7.94
N TRP A 196 -5.68 -11.03 -8.84
CA TRP A 196 -4.95 -10.90 -10.09
C TRP A 196 -5.83 -11.29 -11.29
N LYS A 197 -5.83 -10.45 -12.32
CA LYS A 197 -6.56 -10.66 -13.58
C LYS A 197 -5.92 -9.81 -14.67
N ASN A 198 -5.90 -10.30 -15.91
CA ASN A 198 -5.45 -9.52 -17.08
C ASN A 198 -4.04 -8.88 -16.93
N ARG A 199 -3.09 -9.58 -16.30
CA ARG A 199 -1.71 -9.10 -15.99
C ARG A 199 -1.63 -7.95 -14.97
N ARG A 200 -2.72 -7.67 -14.27
CA ARG A 200 -2.80 -6.67 -13.20
C ARG A 200 -3.10 -7.34 -11.88
N GLN A 201 -2.46 -6.84 -10.82
CA GLN A 201 -2.83 -7.15 -9.44
C GLN A 201 -3.49 -5.93 -8.84
N ALA A 202 -4.63 -6.14 -8.19
CA ALA A 202 -5.16 -5.18 -7.23
C ALA A 202 -4.82 -5.64 -5.80
N SER A 203 -4.37 -4.70 -4.98
CA SER A 203 -4.23 -4.84 -3.54
C SER A 203 -5.32 -4.02 -2.86
N ILE A 204 -6.14 -4.68 -2.05
CA ILE A 204 -7.25 -4.09 -1.30
C ILE A 204 -6.90 -4.18 0.18
N LEU A 205 -6.53 -3.07 0.78
CA LEU A 205 -6.05 -2.97 2.16
C LEU A 205 -7.09 -2.30 3.04
N PHE A 206 -7.32 -2.85 4.22
CA PHE A 206 -7.87 -2.14 5.38
C PHE A 206 -6.82 -2.13 6.48
N ALA A 207 -6.47 -0.94 6.97
CA ALA A 207 -5.44 -0.69 7.98
C ALA A 207 -6.00 0.24 9.06
N PRO A 208 -6.63 -0.31 10.11
CA PRO A 208 -7.07 0.47 11.25
C PRO A 208 -5.91 0.79 12.19
N VAL A 209 -6.03 1.93 12.88
CA VAL A 209 -4.94 2.46 13.72
C VAL A 209 -4.86 1.80 15.10
N LYS A 210 -5.96 1.19 15.52
CA LYS A 210 -6.15 0.44 16.77
C LYS A 210 -6.91 -0.85 16.43
N PRO A 211 -7.03 -1.81 17.36
CA PRO A 211 -7.93 -2.94 17.17
C PRO A 211 -9.33 -2.44 16.84
N HIS A 212 -9.78 -2.73 15.62
CA HIS A 212 -11.10 -2.43 15.07
C HIS A 212 -11.92 -3.72 14.98
N PRO A 213 -13.26 -3.71 15.13
CA PRO A 213 -14.09 -4.92 15.01
C PRO A 213 -13.90 -5.70 13.70
N GLU A 214 -13.57 -4.99 12.62
CA GLU A 214 -13.26 -5.59 11.31
C GLU A 214 -11.76 -5.86 11.06
N SER A 215 -10.91 -5.68 12.07
CA SER A 215 -9.49 -6.05 11.97
C SER A 215 -9.38 -7.54 11.72
N GLY A 216 -8.53 -7.95 10.78
CA GLY A 216 -8.42 -9.36 10.43
C GLY A 216 -9.66 -9.94 9.72
N SER A 217 -10.68 -9.16 9.38
CA SER A 217 -11.86 -9.65 8.66
C SER A 217 -11.63 -9.62 7.14
N VAL A 218 -11.23 -10.77 6.58
CA VAL A 218 -11.16 -10.96 5.12
C VAL A 218 -12.58 -10.91 4.52
N GLU A 219 -13.59 -11.43 5.22
CA GLU A 219 -14.94 -11.61 4.68
C GLU A 219 -15.62 -10.32 4.25
N ARG A 220 -15.58 -9.25 5.05
CA ARG A 220 -16.15 -7.96 4.61
C ARG A 220 -15.34 -7.35 3.46
N LEU A 221 -14.03 -7.55 3.46
CA LEU A 221 -13.16 -7.02 2.41
C LEU A 221 -13.34 -7.77 1.07
N LYS A 222 -13.86 -9.00 1.08
CA LYS A 222 -14.19 -9.77 -0.14
C LYS A 222 -15.23 -9.07 -1.02
N ALA A 223 -16.20 -8.35 -0.45
CA ALA A 223 -17.19 -7.63 -1.24
C ALA A 223 -16.53 -6.53 -2.09
N VAL A 224 -15.62 -5.76 -1.47
CA VAL A 224 -14.79 -4.75 -2.14
C VAL A 224 -13.90 -5.41 -3.19
N ALA A 225 -13.18 -6.47 -2.81
CA ALA A 225 -12.28 -7.21 -3.70
C ALA A 225 -13.01 -7.82 -4.90
N GLY A 226 -14.22 -8.35 -4.72
CA GLY A 226 -15.04 -8.90 -5.81
C GLY A 226 -15.49 -7.85 -6.81
N ARG A 227 -15.84 -6.64 -6.35
CA ARG A 227 -16.13 -5.54 -7.27
C ARG A 227 -14.89 -5.08 -8.03
N VAL A 228 -13.76 -4.94 -7.34
CA VAL A 228 -12.48 -4.58 -7.98
C VAL A 228 -12.08 -5.63 -9.02
N TYR A 229 -12.17 -6.92 -8.69
CA TYR A 229 -11.86 -8.03 -9.58
C TYR A 229 -12.71 -8.05 -10.85
N ARG A 230 -14.00 -7.69 -10.77
CA ARG A 230 -14.87 -7.57 -11.95
C ARG A 230 -14.43 -6.45 -12.90
N LYS A 231 -13.82 -5.39 -12.36
CA LYS A 231 -13.36 -4.22 -13.13
C LYS A 231 -11.94 -4.36 -13.70
N LEU A 232 -11.11 -5.25 -13.14
CA LEU A 232 -9.80 -5.64 -13.71
C LEU A 232 -9.95 -6.37 -15.04
#